data_AF-R5LJR2-F1
#
_entry.id   AF-R5LJR2-F1
#
_cell.length_a   1.000
_cell.length_b   1.000
_cell.length_c   1.000
_cell.angle_alpha   90.00
_cell.angle_beta   90.00
_cell.angle_gamma   90.00
#
_symmetry.space_group_name_H-M   'P 1'
#
loop_
_entity.id
_entity.type
_entity.pdbx_description
1 polymer ?
#
loop_
_entity_poly.entity_id
_entity_poly.type
_entity_poly.pdbx_seq_one_letter_code
_entity_poly.pdbx_strand_id
1 'polypeptide(L)' 'MTVLLVNGSPHEHGCTDAALKHAASVLEEQGVHTEIFWIGSKPISGCIATSRYPAVSAAEPARRVWASAVSTTL' A
#
# COMPACT_ATOMS: atom_id res chain seq x y z
N MET A 1 8.38 21.46 -0.61
CA MET A 1 7.75 20.13 -0.47
C MET A 1 8.14 19.34 -1.70
N THR A 2 8.51 18.06 -1.54
CA THR A 2 8.86 17.19 -2.67
C THR A 2 7.75 16.18 -2.89
N VAL A 3 7.28 16.03 -4.13
CA VAL A 3 6.21 15.11 -4.53
C VAL A 3 6.81 14.01 -5.41
N LEU A 4 6.64 12.75 -4.97
CA LEU A 4 7.03 11.59 -5.76
C LEU A 4 5.86 11.14 -6.63
N LEU A 5 6.06 11.14 -7.94
CA LEU A 5 5.13 10.70 -8.96
C LEU A 5 5.50 9.29 -9.40
N VAL A 6 4.63 8.31 -9.17
CA VAL A 6 4.95 6.90 -9.42
C VAL A 6 4.26 6.40 -10.68
N ASN A 7 5.03 6.05 -11.71
CA ASN A 7 4.51 5.37 -12.90
C ASN A 7 4.30 3.89 -12.56
N GLY A 8 3.03 3.50 -12.40
CA GLY A 8 2.62 2.11 -12.15
C GLY A 8 2.30 1.29 -13.40
N SER A 9 2.38 1.89 -14.59
CA SER A 9 2.07 1.19 -15.83
C SER A 9 3.23 0.28 -16.26
N PRO A 10 2.95 -0.82 -17.00
CA PRO A 10 4.01 -1.69 -17.51
C PRO A 10 4.89 -1.03 -18.57
N HIS A 11 4.52 0.16 -19.06
CA HIS A 11 5.25 0.92 -20.07
C HIS A 11 5.91 2.15 -19.46
N GLU A 12 7.25 2.15 -19.40
CA GLU A 12 8.03 3.24 -18.82
C GLU A 12 7.76 4.60 -19.48
N HIS A 13 7.55 4.62 -20.80
CA HIS A 13 7.29 5.83 -21.60
C HIS A 13 5.92 5.82 -22.29
N GLY A 14 4.92 5.23 -21.63
CA GLY A 14 3.54 5.17 -22.14
C GLY A 14 2.67 6.38 -21.76
N CYS A 15 1.35 6.23 -21.92
CA CYS A 15 0.39 7.30 -21.61
C CYS A 15 0.45 7.76 -20.14
N THR A 16 0.75 6.86 -19.20
CA THR A 16 0.87 7.21 -17.78
C THR A 16 2.07 8.13 -17.54
N ASP A 17 3.22 7.83 -18.16
CA ASP A 17 4.41 8.68 -18.07
C ASP A 17 4.16 10.08 -18.65
N ALA A 18 3.50 10.16 -19.80
CA ALA A 18 3.10 11.45 -20.38
C ALA A 18 2.20 12.27 -19.45
N ALA A 19 1.22 11.61 -18.81
CA ALA A 19 0.33 12.27 -17.84
C ALA A 19 1.08 12.74 -16.59
N LEU A 20 2.00 11.92 -16.07
CA LEU A 20 2.83 12.28 -14.91
C LEU A 20 3.79 13.44 -15.23
N LYS A 21 4.39 13.46 -16.42
CA LYS A 21 5.24 14.58 -16.89
C LYS A 21 4.44 15.87 -16.99
N HIS A 22 3.19 15.81 -17.47
CA HIS A 22 2.33 16.98 -17.50
C HIS A 22 2.00 17.49 -16.09
N ALA A 23 1.63 16.59 -15.17
CA ALA A 23 1.39 16.95 -13.77
C ALA A 23 2.65 17.52 -13.10
N ALA A 24 3.82 16.93 -13.37
CA ALA A 24 5.11 17.42 -12.89
C ALA A 24 5.38 18.86 -13.34
N SER A 25 5.18 19.16 -14.63
CA SER A 25 5.34 20.51 -15.18
C SER A 25 4.49 21.53 -14.42
N VAL A 26 3.20 21.24 -14.23
CA VAL A 26 2.28 22.14 -13.53
C VAL A 26 2.69 22.32 -12.07
N LEU A 27 3.15 21.27 -11.39
CA LEU A 27 3.60 21.34 -10.00
C LEU A 27 4.89 22.15 -9.85
N GLU A 28 5.87 21.95 -10.73
CA GLU A 28 7.13 22.70 -10.73
C GLU A 28 6.90 24.20 -11.01
N GLU A 29 5.96 24.53 -11.91
CA GLU A 29 5.53 25.91 -12.14
C GLU A 29 4.96 26.59 -10.88
N GLN A 30 4.36 25.82 -9.98
CA GLN A 30 3.87 26.29 -8.68
C GLN A 30 4.94 26.23 -7.58
N GLY A 31 6.19 25.92 -7.92
CA GLY A 31 7.32 25.81 -6.97
C GLY A 31 7.29 24.54 -6.12
N VAL A 32 6.58 23.51 -6.55
CA VAL A 32 6.57 22.19 -5.90
C VAL A 32 7.53 21.27 -6.65
N HIS A 33 8.60 20.87 -5.96
CA HIS A 33 9.57 19.96 -6.55
C HIS A 33 8.97 18.55 -6.74
N THR A 34 9.24 17.94 -7.89
CA THR A 34 8.71 16.64 -8.28
C THR A 34 9.80 15.69 -8.76
N GLU A 35 9.61 14.40 -8.48
CA GLU A 35 10.44 13.31 -9.00
C GLU A 35 9.54 12.23 -9.58
N ILE A 36 9.91 11.65 -10.73
CA ILE A 36 9.16 10.55 -11.36
C ILE A 36 9.91 9.24 -11.16
N PHE A 37 9.23 8.22 -10.62
CA PHE A 37 9.76 6.87 -10.41
C PHE A 37 8.91 5.82 -11.12
N TRP A 38 9.53 4.96 -11.91
CA TRP A 38 8.85 3.82 -12.54
C TRP A 38 9.09 2.53 -11.76
N ILE A 39 8.01 1.83 -11.40
CA ILE A 39 8.08 0.62 -10.56
C ILE A 39 8.52 -0.64 -11.32
N GLY A 40 8.69 -0.54 -12.64
CA GLY A 40 8.99 -1.66 -13.53
C GLY A 40 7.74 -2.40 -14.02
N SER A 41 7.94 -3.32 -14.95
CA SER A 41 6.87 -4.06 -15.64
C SER A 41 6.45 -5.37 -14.96
N LYS A 42 7.11 -5.76 -13.86
CA LYS A 42 6.78 -6.99 -13.15
C LYS A 42 5.42 -6.85 -12.46
N PRO A 43 4.51 -7.84 -12.57
CA PRO A 43 3.26 -7.83 -11.83
C PRO A 43 3.53 -7.70 -10.33
N ILE A 44 3.01 -6.64 -9.71
CA ILE A 44 3.07 -6.45 -8.27
C ILE A 44 1.77 -6.99 -7.66
N SER A 45 1.90 -7.95 -6.73
CA SER A 45 0.74 -8.41 -5.97
C SER A 45 0.18 -7.29 -5.10
N GLY A 46 -1.14 -7.30 -4.90
CA GLY A 46 -1.83 -6.39 -3.96
C GLY A 46 -1.45 -6.64 -2.51
N CYS A 47 -2.40 -6.54 -1.58
CA CYS A 47 -2.15 -6.68 -0.14
C CYS A 47 -1.29 -7.93 0.21
N ILE A 48 -0.05 -7.70 0.69
CA ILE A 48 0.88 -8.75 1.14
C ILE A 48 0.70 -9.05 2.65
N ALA A 49 -0.30 -8.41 3.30
CA ALA A 49 -0.50 -8.53 4.74
C ALA A 49 -0.74 -9.98 5.21
N THR A 50 -1.37 -10.82 4.40
CA THR A 50 -1.70 -12.20 4.77
C THR A 50 -0.54 -13.19 4.58
N SER A 51 0.46 -12.87 3.77
CA SER A 51 1.61 -13.76 3.51
C SER A 51 2.86 -13.38 4.31
N ARG A 52 2.92 -12.16 4.85
CA ARG A 52 4.08 -11.67 5.61
C ARG A 52 3.95 -11.78 7.12
N TYR A 53 2.71 -11.82 7.63
CA TYR A 53 2.47 -12.15 9.03
C TYR A 53 2.06 -13.64 9.09
N PRO A 54 2.66 -14.47 9.97
CA PRO A 54 2.05 -15.76 10.27
C PRO A 54 0.62 -15.46 10.69
N ALA A 55 -0.34 -16.24 10.18
CA ALA A 55 -1.74 -16.08 10.52
C ALA A 55 -1.86 -15.84 12.03
N VAL A 56 -2.04 -14.58 12.43
CA VAL A 56 -2.51 -14.26 13.76
C VAL A 56 -3.92 -14.75 13.66
N SER A 57 -4.10 -16.00 14.06
CA SER A 57 -5.35 -16.70 13.97
C SER A 57 -6.43 -15.72 14.38
N ALA A 58 -7.41 -15.51 13.52
CA ALA A 58 -8.69 -14.93 13.90
C ALA A 58 -9.45 -15.84 14.91
N ALA A 59 -8.71 -16.61 15.73
CA ALA A 59 -9.13 -17.38 16.88
C ALA A 59 -8.46 -16.78 18.13
N GLU A 60 -8.79 -15.52 18.40
CA GLU A 60 -9.38 -15.12 19.68
C GLU A 60 -8.78 -15.71 20.98
N PRO A 61 -7.90 -14.97 21.69
CA PRO A 61 -7.64 -15.21 23.11
C PRO A 61 -8.87 -14.91 23.98
N ALA A 62 -9.82 -14.11 23.48
CA ALA A 62 -10.99 -13.64 24.23
C ALA A 62 -12.01 -14.75 24.57
N ARG A 63 -12.00 -15.89 23.85
CA ARG A 63 -12.89 -17.02 24.14
C ARG A 63 -12.44 -17.89 25.32
N ARG A 64 -11.14 -17.95 25.63
CA ARG A 64 -10.64 -18.75 26.77
C ARG A 64 -10.89 -18.11 28.13
N VAL A 65 -10.89 -16.77 28.20
CA VAL A 65 -11.15 -16.05 29.45
C VAL A 65 -12.62 -16.16 29.85
N TRP A 66 -13.54 -16.11 28.88
CA TRP A 66 -14.98 -16.22 29.16
C TRP A 66 -15.39 -17.65 29.58
N ALA A 67 -14.82 -18.69 28.96
CA ALA A 67 -15.13 -20.08 29.34
C ALA A 67 -14.67 -20.45 30.75
N SER A 68 -13.59 -19.84 31.26
CA SER A 68 -13.13 -20.06 32.65
C SER A 68 -14.01 -19.35 33.69
N ALA A 69 -14.58 -18.19 33.35
CA ALA A 69 -15.39 -17.40 34.27
C ALA A 69 -16.81 -17.97 34.50
N VAL A 70 -17.33 -18.80 33.57
CA VAL A 70 -18.70 -19.37 33.68
C VAL A 70 -18.71 -20.70 34.45
N SER A 71 -17.55 -21.34 34.66
CA SER A 71 -17.48 -22.65 35.35
C SER A 71 -17.26 -22.58 36.87
N THR A 72 -17.10 -21.39 37.46
CA THR A 72 -16.80 -21.23 38.90
C THR A 72 -18.00 -20.70 39.71
N THR A 73 -19.20 -20.74 39.13
CA THR A 73 -20.45 -20.30 39.80
C THR A 73 -21.52 -21.39 39.86
N LEU A 74 -21.12 -22.66 39.83
CA LEU A 74 -21.95 -23.81 40.21
C LEU A 74 -21.20 -24.66 41.24
#